data_AF-B2ZXK5-F1
#
_entry.id   AF-B2ZXK5-F1
#
_cell.length_a   1.000
_cell.length_b   1.000
_cell.length_c   1.000
_cell.angle_alpha   90.00
_cell.angle_beta   90.00
_cell.angle_gamma   90.00
#
_symmetry.space_group_name_H-M   'P 1'
#
loop_
_entity.id
_entity.type
_entity.pdbx_description
1 polymer ?
#
loop_
_entity_poly.entity_id
_entity_poly.type
_entity_poly.pdbx_seq_one_letter_code
_entity_poly.pdbx_strand_id
1 'polypeptide(L)'
;AADRPEDSLAYLGQFGGLTVRANYVFDADGTDFSAPVDSSDNSGFSVGSVYNLNNGLAFGLGYGEQKQQEKNLTAKQGFASVSYTSGDFYVAGLYQNARNIGYQYGYDDAKHSNEYQGYELATAYTINKLVLRSTYNYMENMDSNDKMAN
;
A
#
# COMPACT_ATOMS: atom_id res chain seq x y z
N ALA A 1 -5.78 -3.39 0.72
CA ALA A 1 -5.53 -3.51 2.17
C ALA A 1 -4.72 -2.30 2.62
N ALA A 2 -5.02 -1.73 3.79
CA ALA A 2 -4.40 -0.51 4.36
C ALA A 2 -4.91 0.87 3.91
N ASP A 3 -5.96 0.97 3.08
CA ASP A 3 -6.61 2.26 2.82
C ASP A 3 -7.79 2.46 3.78
N ARG A 4 -7.67 3.45 4.66
CA ARG A 4 -8.69 3.96 5.60
C ARG A 4 -9.62 2.88 6.20
N PRO A 5 -9.08 1.92 6.97
CA PRO A 5 -9.91 0.95 7.65
C PRO A 5 -10.80 1.63 8.71
N GLU A 6 -12.05 1.22 8.78
CA GLU A 6 -12.89 1.44 9.96
C GLU A 6 -12.38 0.54 11.09
N ASP A 7 -12.61 0.94 12.35
CA ASP A 7 -12.23 0.19 13.55
C ASP A 7 -10.76 -0.27 13.59
N SER A 8 -9.83 0.69 13.68
CA SER A 8 -8.40 0.40 13.73
C SER A 8 -7.67 1.12 14.86
N LEU A 9 -6.65 0.46 15.40
CA LEU A 9 -5.68 1.03 16.32
C LEU A 9 -4.37 1.29 15.58
N ALA A 10 -3.91 2.54 15.59
CA ALA A 10 -2.65 2.93 14.98
C ALA A 10 -1.66 3.47 16.02
N TYR A 11 -0.39 3.10 15.86
CA TYR A 11 0.74 3.70 16.55
C TYR A 11 1.65 4.41 15.55
N LEU A 12 2.10 5.62 15.91
CA LEU A 12 3.05 6.41 15.13
C LEU A 12 4.20 6.85 16.05
N GLY A 13 5.42 6.48 15.68
CA GLY A 13 6.65 6.89 16.38
C GLY A 13 7.60 7.63 15.46
N GLN A 14 8.31 8.63 15.98
CA GLN A 14 9.34 9.39 15.27
C GLN A 14 10.65 9.41 16.07
N PHE A 15 11.74 9.01 15.43
CA PHE A 15 13.05 8.82 16.05
C PHE A 15 14.15 9.31 15.10
N GLY A 16 14.63 10.54 15.28
CA GLY A 16 15.84 11.03 14.61
C GLY A 16 15.88 10.81 13.09
N GLY A 17 14.78 11.11 12.39
CA GLY A 17 14.64 10.91 10.93
C GLY A 17 13.90 9.63 10.54
N LEU A 18 13.80 8.64 11.43
CA LEU A 18 12.97 7.46 11.27
C LEU A 18 11.53 7.74 11.72
N THR A 19 10.56 7.55 10.84
CA THR A 19 9.14 7.49 11.19
C THR A 19 8.68 6.05 11.05
N VAL A 20 8.00 5.51 12.05
CA VAL A 20 7.41 4.16 12.03
C VAL A 20 5.93 4.28 12.31
N ARG A 21 5.11 3.63 11.48
CA ARG A 21 3.67 3.49 11.69
C ARG A 21 3.33 2.01 11.76
N ALA A 22 2.61 1.60 12.79
CA ALA A 22 1.96 0.31 12.87
C ALA A 22 0.45 0.54 12.98
N ASN A 23 -0.33 -0.34 12.38
CA ASN A 23 -1.78 -0.30 12.45
C ASN A 23 -2.32 -1.72 12.58
N TYR A 24 -3.33 -1.89 13.42
CA TYR A 24 -4.12 -3.11 13.53
C TYR A 24 -5.58 -2.76 13.25
N VAL A 25 -6.21 -3.49 12.36
CA VAL A 25 -7.63 -3.39 12.01
C VAL A 25 -8.33 -4.51 12.77
N PHE A 26 -9.30 -4.13 13.60
CA PHE A 26 -10.13 -5.09 14.29
C PHE A 26 -11.14 -5.69 13.33
N ASP A 27 -11.69 -6.84 13.70
CA ASP A 27 -12.82 -7.38 12.97
C ASP A 27 -14.05 -6.51 13.24
N ALA A 28 -14.61 -5.91 12.18
CA ALA A 28 -15.71 -4.95 12.27
C ALA A 28 -17.08 -5.63 12.10
N ASP A 29 -17.22 -6.88 12.56
CA ASP A 29 -18.49 -7.61 12.48
C ASP A 29 -19.07 -7.88 13.88
N GLY A 30 -20.08 -7.09 14.21
CA GLY A 30 -20.79 -7.15 15.49
C GLY A 30 -22.30 -7.03 15.34
N THR A 31 -22.90 -7.58 14.28
CA THR A 31 -24.35 -7.42 14.06
C THR A 31 -25.19 -8.67 13.79
N ASP A 32 -24.62 -9.88 13.70
CA ASP A 32 -25.46 -11.08 13.54
C ASP A 32 -25.15 -12.18 14.56
N PHE A 33 -25.94 -12.22 15.64
CA PHE A 33 -25.88 -13.24 16.70
C PHE A 33 -26.28 -14.64 16.19
N SER A 34 -26.71 -14.76 14.93
CA SER A 34 -27.13 -15.98 14.24
C SER A 34 -26.03 -16.60 13.36
N ALA A 35 -24.97 -15.86 13.06
CA ALA A 35 -23.93 -16.31 12.14
C ALA A 35 -22.91 -17.22 12.87
N PRO A 36 -22.38 -18.28 12.21
CA PRO A 36 -21.29 -19.07 12.78
C PRO A 36 -20.08 -18.17 13.10
N VAL A 37 -19.49 -18.38 14.28
CA VAL A 37 -18.42 -17.57 14.90
C VAL A 37 -17.16 -17.35 14.03
N ASP A 38 -17.00 -18.10 12.94
CA ASP A 38 -15.82 -18.05 12.04
C ASP A 38 -16.07 -17.34 10.68
N SER A 39 -17.23 -16.73 10.47
CA SER A 39 -17.66 -16.30 9.11
C SER A 39 -17.24 -14.89 8.69
N SER A 40 -16.67 -14.09 9.59
CA SER A 40 -16.61 -12.63 9.41
C SER A 40 -15.25 -11.97 9.55
N ASP A 41 -14.18 -12.72 9.84
CA ASP A 41 -12.91 -12.09 10.23
C ASP A 41 -12.29 -11.24 9.10
N ASN A 42 -12.37 -9.92 9.26
CA ASN A 42 -11.75 -8.92 8.39
C ASN A 42 -10.55 -8.23 9.07
N SER A 43 -10.02 -8.81 10.15
CA SER A 43 -8.88 -8.25 10.86
C SER A 43 -7.63 -8.23 10.00
N GLY A 44 -6.73 -7.31 10.33
CA GLY A 44 -5.49 -7.13 9.58
C GLY A 44 -4.48 -6.29 10.33
N PHE A 45 -3.26 -6.26 9.84
CA PHE A 45 -2.23 -5.36 10.34
C PHE A 45 -1.44 -4.75 9.21
N SER A 46 -0.83 -3.60 9.48
CA SER A 46 0.19 -3.03 8.62
C SER A 46 1.31 -2.39 9.44
N VAL A 47 2.49 -2.40 8.86
CA VAL A 47 3.67 -1.73 9.39
C VAL A 47 4.38 -1.03 8.25
N GLY A 48 4.81 0.20 8.49
CA GLY A 48 5.58 0.98 7.53
C GLY A 48 6.58 1.84 8.25
N SER A 49 7.68 2.13 7.55
CA SER A 49 8.68 3.05 8.04
C SER A 49 9.21 3.91 6.91
N VAL A 50 9.61 5.13 7.25
CA VAL A 50 10.34 6.05 6.38
C VAL A 50 11.54 6.57 7.13
N TYR A 51 12.72 6.47 6.53
CA TYR A 51 13.95 7.05 7.07
C TYR A 51 14.43 8.19 6.20
N ASN A 52 14.50 9.39 6.77
CA ASN A 52 14.96 10.59 6.10
C ASN A 52 16.42 10.86 6.46
N LEU A 53 17.27 10.96 5.45
CA LEU A 53 18.65 11.38 5.60
C LEU A 53 18.74 12.90 5.49
N ASN A 54 19.73 13.48 6.19
CA ASN A 54 19.96 14.92 6.19
C ASN A 54 20.39 15.49 4.82
N ASN A 55 20.70 14.63 3.84
CA ASN A 55 21.08 15.03 2.49
C ASN A 55 19.89 15.08 1.50
N GLY A 56 18.66 14.92 1.99
CA GLY A 56 17.45 14.95 1.16
C GLY A 56 17.07 13.61 0.54
N LEU A 57 17.84 12.54 0.78
CA LEU A 57 17.40 11.16 0.47
C LEU A 57 16.41 10.68 1.53
N ALA A 58 15.38 9.96 1.11
CA ALA A 58 14.51 9.22 2.01
C ALA A 58 14.20 7.84 1.45
N PHE A 59 14.13 6.85 2.33
CA PHE A 59 13.76 5.47 2.02
C PHE A 59 12.52 5.10 2.79
N GLY A 60 11.59 4.41 2.13
CA GLY A 60 10.39 3.89 2.78
C GLY A 60 10.20 2.41 2.49
N LEU A 61 9.73 1.68 3.47
CA LEU A 61 9.30 0.29 3.34
C LEU A 61 8.00 0.11 4.08
N GLY A 62 7.13 -0.75 3.59
CA GLY A 62 5.95 -1.15 4.34
C GLY A 62 5.36 -2.45 3.85
N TYR A 63 4.58 -3.04 4.74
CA TYR A 63 3.86 -4.28 4.52
C TYR A 63 2.52 -4.22 5.25
N GLY A 64 1.50 -4.82 4.68
CA GLY A 64 0.24 -5.04 5.36
C GLY A 64 -0.45 -6.29 4.86
N GLU A 65 -1.24 -6.88 5.74
CA GLU A 65 -2.14 -7.97 5.41
C GLU A 65 -3.48 -7.82 6.10
N GLN A 66 -4.54 -8.28 5.44
CA GLN A 66 -5.90 -8.23 5.95
C GLN A 66 -6.68 -9.43 5.43
N LYS A 67 -7.41 -10.09 6.32
CA LYS A 67 -8.32 -11.18 5.95
C LYS A 67 -9.49 -10.64 5.15
N GLN A 68 -10.06 -11.48 4.29
CA GLN A 68 -11.18 -11.11 3.42
C GLN A 68 -12.32 -12.07 3.61
N GLN A 69 -13.36 -11.53 4.24
CA GLN A 69 -14.61 -12.20 4.63
C GLN A 69 -15.20 -13.03 3.49
N GLU A 70 -15.38 -12.43 2.30
CA GLU A 70 -16.15 -13.08 1.23
C GLU A 70 -15.46 -14.30 0.58
N LYS A 71 -14.14 -14.46 0.77
CA LYS A 71 -13.34 -15.43 -0.02
C LYS A 71 -12.39 -16.29 0.81
N ASN A 72 -12.33 -16.13 2.12
CA ASN A 72 -11.41 -16.85 3.01
C ASN A 72 -9.93 -16.70 2.56
N LEU A 73 -9.59 -15.53 2.03
CA LEU A 73 -8.26 -15.17 1.54
C LEU A 73 -7.66 -14.08 2.41
N THR A 74 -6.33 -14.01 2.42
CA THR A 74 -5.60 -12.89 3.03
C THR A 74 -5.02 -12.03 1.92
N ALA A 75 -5.47 -10.79 1.81
CA ALA A 75 -4.80 -9.81 0.96
C ALA A 75 -3.52 -9.34 1.61
N LYS A 76 -2.47 -9.24 0.80
CA LYS A 76 -1.13 -8.85 1.23
C LYS A 76 -0.62 -7.77 0.31
N GLN A 77 0.09 -6.79 0.84
CA GLN A 77 0.74 -5.77 0.06
C GLN A 77 2.05 -5.36 0.72
N GLY A 78 3.12 -5.32 -0.06
CA GLY A 78 4.40 -4.76 0.31
C GLY A 78 4.75 -3.61 -0.62
N PHE A 79 5.42 -2.59 -0.08
CA PHE A 79 5.93 -1.47 -0.87
C PHE A 79 7.32 -1.05 -0.41
N ALA A 80 8.11 -0.57 -1.37
CA ALA A 80 9.41 0.01 -1.16
C ALA A 80 9.50 1.33 -1.93
N SER A 81 10.04 2.37 -1.31
CA SER A 81 10.17 3.68 -1.93
C SER A 81 11.54 4.27 -1.68
N VAL A 82 11.96 5.10 -2.63
CA VAL A 82 13.12 5.96 -2.52
C VAL A 82 12.73 7.33 -3.05
N SER A 83 13.19 8.38 -2.40
CA SER A 83 13.06 9.74 -2.92
C SER A 83 14.31 10.54 -2.65
N TYR A 84 14.51 11.56 -3.47
CA TYR A 84 15.59 12.51 -3.34
C TYR A 84 15.06 13.92 -3.60
N THR A 85 15.37 14.83 -2.68
CA THR A 85 15.08 16.26 -2.82
C THR A 85 16.37 17.04 -2.71
N SER A 86 16.65 17.91 -3.69
CA SER A 86 17.81 18.79 -3.66
C SER A 86 17.47 20.12 -4.31
N GLY A 87 17.44 21.18 -3.50
CA GLY A 87 16.99 22.50 -3.94
C GLY A 87 15.58 22.42 -4.52
N ASP A 88 15.43 22.87 -5.76
CA ASP A 88 14.15 22.90 -6.48
C ASP A 88 13.77 21.59 -7.18
N PHE A 89 14.65 20.58 -7.13
CA PHE A 89 14.46 19.30 -7.79
C PHE A 89 13.99 18.21 -6.82
N TYR A 90 13.01 17.41 -7.27
CA TYR A 90 12.48 16.26 -6.56
C TYR A 90 12.35 15.07 -7.53
N VAL A 91 12.71 13.89 -7.04
CA VAL A 91 12.42 12.61 -7.69
C VAL A 91 12.04 11.57 -6.66
N ALA A 92 11.09 10.71 -7.00
CA ALA A 92 10.71 9.56 -6.19
C ALA A 92 10.37 8.36 -7.06
N GLY A 93 10.71 7.19 -6.55
CA GLY A 93 10.30 5.90 -7.08
C GLY A 93 9.59 5.10 -6.00
N LEU A 94 8.53 4.38 -6.41
CA LEU A 94 7.81 3.41 -5.59
C LEU A 94 7.80 2.09 -6.34
N TYR A 95 8.05 1.00 -5.63
CA TYR A 95 7.76 -0.35 -6.06
C TYR A 95 6.73 -0.94 -5.12
N GLN A 96 5.77 -1.68 -5.67
CA GLN A 96 4.77 -2.39 -4.89
C GLN A 96 4.55 -3.79 -5.43
N ASN A 97 4.34 -4.72 -4.51
CA ASN A 97 3.83 -6.05 -4.81
C ASN A 97 2.63 -6.32 -3.93
N ALA A 98 1.60 -6.93 -4.50
CA ALA A 98 0.42 -7.29 -3.75
C ALA A 98 -0.13 -8.62 -4.21
N ARG A 99 -0.87 -9.28 -3.33
CA ARG A 99 -1.45 -10.59 -3.59
C ARG A 99 -2.88 -10.65 -3.07
N ASN A 100 -3.74 -11.35 -3.80
CA ASN A 100 -5.16 -11.55 -3.48
C ASN A 100 -5.92 -10.21 -3.36
N ILE A 101 -5.60 -9.24 -4.22
CA ILE A 101 -6.29 -7.94 -4.30
C ILE A 101 -7.17 -7.80 -5.55
N GLY A 102 -7.35 -8.87 -6.33
CA GLY A 102 -8.02 -8.82 -7.65
C GLY A 102 -9.47 -8.36 -7.64
N TYR A 103 -10.22 -8.63 -6.57
CA TYR A 103 -11.60 -8.14 -6.41
C TYR A 103 -11.68 -6.61 -6.36
N GLN A 104 -10.63 -5.92 -5.91
CA GLN A 104 -10.57 -4.46 -5.85
C GLN A 104 -10.50 -3.83 -7.26
N TYR A 105 -10.20 -4.63 -8.29
CA TYR A 105 -10.02 -4.18 -9.68
C TYR A 105 -11.09 -4.73 -10.64
N GLY A 106 -12.21 -5.25 -10.13
CA GLY A 106 -13.34 -5.68 -10.95
C GLY A 106 -13.08 -6.92 -11.81
N TYR A 107 -12.03 -7.68 -11.51
CA TYR A 107 -11.78 -8.97 -12.14
C TYR A 107 -12.60 -10.05 -11.45
N ASP A 108 -13.46 -10.70 -12.24
CA ASP A 108 -14.26 -11.89 -11.87
C ASP A 108 -13.35 -13.14 -11.83
N ASP A 109 -12.18 -13.00 -11.23
CA ASP A 109 -11.15 -14.02 -11.26
C ASP A 109 -11.39 -15.00 -10.11
N ALA A 110 -12.07 -16.10 -10.45
CA ALA A 110 -12.18 -17.28 -9.60
C ALA A 110 -10.81 -17.93 -9.31
N LYS A 111 -9.71 -17.39 -9.85
CA LYS A 111 -8.34 -17.80 -9.51
C LYS A 111 -7.87 -17.08 -8.24
N HIS A 112 -7.86 -17.84 -7.16
CA HIS A 112 -7.56 -17.42 -5.80
C HIS A 112 -6.07 -17.12 -5.54
N SER A 113 -5.36 -16.47 -6.48
CA SER A 113 -3.91 -16.26 -6.37
C SER A 113 -3.34 -14.99 -7.01
N ASN A 114 -4.13 -14.04 -7.48
CA ASN A 114 -3.60 -12.93 -8.28
C ASN A 114 -2.45 -12.18 -7.59
N GLU A 115 -1.28 -12.21 -8.23
CA GLU A 115 -0.10 -11.44 -7.84
C GLU A 115 0.01 -10.20 -8.73
N TYR A 116 0.10 -9.03 -8.10
CA TYR A 116 0.27 -7.76 -8.78
C TYR A 116 1.64 -7.20 -8.46
N GLN A 117 2.30 -6.63 -9.47
CA GLN A 117 3.50 -5.84 -9.26
C GLN A 117 3.37 -4.53 -10.01
N GLY A 118 3.86 -3.46 -9.39
CA GLY A 118 3.82 -2.14 -9.99
C GLY A 118 4.98 -1.28 -9.56
N TYR A 119 5.26 -0.28 -10.39
CA TYR A 119 6.23 0.76 -10.08
C TYR A 119 5.69 2.11 -10.50
N GLU A 120 6.02 3.12 -9.70
CA GLU A 120 5.66 4.50 -9.96
C GLU A 120 6.92 5.35 -9.91
N LEU A 121 7.02 6.31 -10.81
CA LEU A 121 8.09 7.30 -10.85
C LEU A 121 7.46 8.68 -10.87
N ALA A 122 7.90 9.56 -9.98
CA ALA A 122 7.49 10.95 -9.93
C ALA A 122 8.72 11.85 -9.98
N THR A 123 8.64 12.92 -10.77
CA THR A 123 9.64 13.99 -10.79
C THR A 123 8.96 15.33 -10.71
N ALA A 124 9.59 16.28 -10.03
CA ALA A 124 9.15 17.66 -9.99
C ALA A 124 10.33 18.64 -10.01
N TYR A 125 10.11 19.80 -10.61
CA TYR A 125 11.06 20.90 -10.62
C TYR A 125 10.36 22.25 -10.44
N THR A 126 10.86 23.08 -9.54
CA THR A 126 10.27 24.39 -9.22
C THR A 126 11.06 25.52 -9.90
N ILE A 127 10.36 26.40 -10.60
CA ILE A 127 10.91 27.62 -11.23
C ILE A 127 10.13 28.81 -10.68
N ASN A 128 10.69 29.52 -9.72
CA ASN A 128 10.00 30.58 -8.96
C ASN A 128 8.71 30.07 -8.30
N LYS A 129 7.56 30.32 -8.94
CA LYS A 129 6.22 29.89 -8.49
C LYS A 129 5.62 28.80 -9.39
N LEU A 130 6.27 28.47 -10.51
CA LEU A 130 5.84 27.42 -11.42
C LEU A 130 6.42 26.09 -10.96
N VAL A 131 5.59 25.04 -10.86
CA VAL A 131 6.04 23.68 -10.54
C VAL A 131 5.74 22.79 -11.74
N LEU A 132 6.80 22.27 -12.36
CA LEU A 132 6.70 21.25 -13.40
C LEU A 132 6.66 19.87 -12.73
N ARG A 133 5.75 19.00 -13.14
CA ARG A 133 5.59 17.65 -12.58
C ARG A 133 5.44 16.64 -13.71
N SER A 134 6.04 15.48 -13.53
CA SER A 134 5.86 14.33 -14.40
C SER A 134 5.74 13.07 -13.56
N THR A 135 4.83 12.19 -13.96
CA THR A 135 4.57 10.91 -13.30
C THR A 135 4.46 9.81 -14.32
N TYR A 136 4.96 8.63 -13.98
CA TYR A 136 4.78 7.40 -14.73
C TYR A 136 4.34 6.31 -13.78
N ASN A 137 3.30 5.55 -14.14
CA ASN A 137 2.75 4.50 -13.29
C ASN A 137 2.58 3.24 -14.12
N TYR A 138 3.04 2.12 -13.58
CA TYR A 138 2.88 0.80 -14.20
C TYR A 138 2.40 -0.20 -13.16
N MET A 139 1.48 -1.07 -13.57
CA MET A 139 1.04 -2.21 -12.78
C MET A 139 0.69 -3.37 -13.72
N GLU A 140 1.01 -4.58 -13.30
CA GLU A 140 0.78 -5.82 -14.03
C GLU A 140 0.23 -6.91 -13.12
N ASN A 141 -0.72 -7.70 -13.64
CA ASN A 141 -1.13 -8.95 -13.03
C ASN A 141 -0.21 -10.07 -13.51
N MET A 142 0.62 -10.58 -12.61
CA MET A 142 1.59 -11.64 -12.89
C MET A 142 0.96 -12.99 -13.21
N ASP A 143 -0.31 -13.21 -12.84
CA ASP A 143 -1.02 -14.46 -13.13
C ASP A 143 -1.58 -14.52 -14.57
N SER A 144 -1.82 -13.37 -15.22
CA SER A 144 -2.35 -13.32 -16.60
C SER A 144 -1.43 -12.62 -17.61
N ASN A 145 -0.29 -12.04 -17.18
CA ASN A 145 0.56 -11.14 -17.98
C ASN A 145 -0.23 -9.95 -18.61
N ASP A 146 -1.35 -9.56 -17.98
CA ASP A 146 -2.13 -8.40 -18.43
C ASP A 146 -1.64 -7.12 -17.77
N LYS A 147 -1.36 -6.11 -18.59
CA LYS A 147 -0.95 -4.77 -18.16
C LYS A 147 -2.17 -3.96 -17.73
N MET A 148 -2.14 -3.45 -16.51
CA MET A 148 -3.26 -2.75 -15.87
C MET A 148 -3.18 -1.21 -15.97
N ALA A 149 -2.02 -0.64 -16.34
CA ALA A 149 -1.82 0.80 -16.46
C ALA A 149 -0.80 1.21 -17.54
N ASN A 150 -1.01 2.38 -18.17
CA ASN A 150 -0.07 3.15 -19.01
C ASN A 150 0.15 4.53 -18.39
#